data_AF-A0A928K5F1-F1
#
_entry.id   AF-A0A928K5F1-F1
#
_cell.length_a   1.000
_cell.length_b   1.000
_cell.length_c   1.000
_cell.angle_alpha   90.00
_cell.angle_beta   90.00
_cell.angle_gamma   90.00
#
_symmetry.space_group_name_H-M   'P 1'
#
loop_
_entity.id
_entity.type
_entity.pdbx_description
1 polymer ?
#
loop_
_entity_poly.entity_id
_entity_poly.type
_entity_poly.pdbx_seq_one_letter_code
_entity_poly.pdbx_strand_id
1 'polypeptide(L)'
;MDYGHLSRRQLITRNGLVMFSLGASVYPVVELVWRGRTHWTMSVTGGLCTLLIHLCNRRMSSRGTAARCGAGCAVITLTEFAVGCVVNRLLGWNVWDYSSAPLNILGQICPLYCGFWFVLSLPVLAVSTWLEEHTSRREIVFP
;
A
#
# COMPACT_ATOMS: atom_id res chain seq x y z
N MET A 1 14.89 34.48 0.74
CA MET A 1 13.96 33.35 0.86
C MET A 1 14.79 32.10 0.79
N ASP A 2 15.05 31.47 1.94
CA ASP A 2 15.81 30.21 2.03
C ASP A 2 15.01 29.10 1.36
N TYR A 3 15.43 28.69 0.16
CA TYR A 3 14.96 27.44 -0.44
C TYR A 3 15.65 26.31 0.30
N GLY A 4 15.10 25.97 1.47
CA GLY A 4 15.69 25.03 2.42
C GLY A 4 15.95 23.67 1.78
N HIS A 5 17.21 23.25 1.82
CA HIS A 5 17.68 21.90 1.55
C HIS A 5 16.92 20.93 2.47
N LEU A 6 15.88 20.26 1.96
CA LEU A 6 15.15 19.26 2.73
C LEU A 6 16.12 18.16 3.14
N SER A 7 16.17 17.86 4.43
CA SER A 7 16.97 16.75 4.94
C SER A 7 16.45 15.43 4.36
N ARG A 8 17.32 14.44 4.18
CA ARG A 8 16.95 13.09 3.72
C ARG A 8 15.77 12.50 4.48
N ARG A 9 15.62 12.79 5.78
CA ARG A 9 14.47 12.35 6.58
C ARG A 9 13.16 13.00 6.13
N GLN A 10 13.17 14.30 5.84
CA GLN A 10 11.99 15.03 5.38
C GLN A 10 11.51 14.54 4.01
N LEU A 11 12.41 14.21 3.09
CA LEU A 11 12.05 13.63 1.78
C LEU A 11 11.34 12.28 1.92
N ILE A 12 11.84 11.43 2.82
CA ILE A 12 11.25 10.12 3.11
C ILE A 12 9.83 10.29 3.64
N THR A 13 9.67 11.18 4.61
CA THR A 13 8.35 11.48 5.17
C THR A 13 7.43 12.05 4.09
N ARG A 14 7.89 13.01 3.28
CA ARG A 14 7.09 13.60 2.20
C ARG A 14 6.65 12.56 1.18
N ASN A 15 7.57 11.76 0.65
CA ASN A 15 7.27 10.74 -0.35
C ASN A 15 6.35 9.65 0.23
N GLY A 16 6.57 9.27 1.49
CA GLY A 16 5.67 8.38 2.23
C GLY A 16 4.25 8.94 2.35
N LEU A 17 4.09 10.23 2.69
CA LEU A 17 2.79 10.89 2.77
C LEU A 17 2.09 10.97 1.41
N VAL A 18 2.84 11.20 0.33
CA VAL A 18 2.30 11.15 -1.04
C VAL A 18 1.78 9.75 -1.36
N MET A 19 2.57 8.71 -1.07
CA MET A 19 2.16 7.32 -1.29
C MET A 19 0.93 6.94 -0.45
N PHE A 20 0.88 7.37 0.81
CA PHE A 20 -0.29 7.18 1.68
C PHE A 20 -1.53 7.86 1.10
N SER A 21 -1.42 9.12 0.70
CA SER A 21 -2.54 9.90 0.17
C SER A 21 -3.07 9.31 -1.15
N LEU A 22 -2.16 8.85 -2.01
CA LEU A 22 -2.52 8.13 -3.23
C LEU A 22 -3.27 6.84 -2.92
N GLY A 23 -2.74 6.00 -2.02
CA GLY A 23 -3.42 4.76 -1.62
C GLY A 23 -4.78 5.01 -1.00
N ALA A 24 -4.88 6.01 -0.12
CA ALA A 24 -6.13 6.36 0.55
C ALA A 24 -7.21 6.89 -0.41
N SER A 25 -6.81 7.51 -1.52
CA SER A 25 -7.75 8.05 -2.51
C SER A 25 -8.09 7.03 -3.60
N VAL A 26 -7.10 6.31 -4.12
CA VAL A 26 -7.27 5.40 -5.27
C VAL A 26 -7.94 4.10 -4.85
N TYR A 27 -7.56 3.54 -3.69
CA TYR A 27 -8.08 2.23 -3.28
C TYR A 27 -9.60 2.20 -3.09
N PRO A 28 -10.24 3.18 -2.41
CA PRO A 28 -11.70 3.23 -2.32
C PRO A 28 -12.39 3.32 -3.68
N VAL A 29 -11.79 4.01 -4.65
CA VAL A 29 -12.34 4.09 -6.03
C VAL A 29 -12.28 2.72 -6.69
N VAL A 30 -11.16 2.01 -6.57
CA VAL A 30 -11.04 0.63 -7.08
C VAL A 30 -12.06 -0.29 -6.40
N GLU A 31 -12.23 -0.17 -5.08
CA GLU A 31 -13.19 -0.96 -4.31
C GLU A 31 -14.64 -0.65 -4.72
N LEU A 32 -14.98 0.62 -4.95
CA LEU A 32 -16.29 1.05 -5.45
C LEU A 32 -16.58 0.47 -6.82
N VAL A 33 -15.60 0.45 -7.73
CA VAL A 33 -15.76 -0.17 -9.06
C VAL A 33 -15.92 -1.69 -8.95
N TRP A 34 -15.21 -2.35 -8.03
CA TRP A 34 -15.24 -3.81 -7.90
C TRP A 34 -16.46 -4.35 -7.12
N ARG A 35 -16.90 -3.66 -6.05
CA ARG A 35 -17.93 -4.14 -5.11
C ARG A 35 -19.17 -3.25 -4.99
N GLY A 36 -19.13 -2.04 -5.56
CA GLY A 36 -20.22 -1.06 -5.45
C GLY A 36 -20.35 -0.38 -4.08
N ARG A 37 -19.48 -0.69 -3.11
CA ARG A 37 -19.46 -0.09 -1.77
C ARG A 37 -18.04 -0.06 -1.21
N THR A 38 -17.74 0.95 -0.40
CA THR A 38 -16.48 1.07 0.36
C THR A 38 -16.79 1.50 1.78
N HIS A 39 -15.93 1.14 2.73
CA HIS A 39 -15.99 1.63 4.11
C HIS A 39 -14.81 2.57 4.35
N TRP A 40 -14.96 3.61 5.16
CA TRP A 40 -13.90 4.59 5.37
C TRP A 40 -12.59 3.96 5.91
N THR A 41 -12.68 2.85 6.64
CA THR A 41 -11.51 2.07 7.09
C THR A 41 -10.69 1.51 5.94
N MET A 42 -11.33 1.24 4.79
CA MET A 42 -10.68 0.71 3.59
C MET A 42 -9.82 1.79 2.93
N SER A 43 -10.24 3.06 2.95
CA SER A 43 -9.39 4.20 2.56
C SER A 43 -8.12 4.26 3.41
N VAL A 44 -8.26 4.23 4.73
CA VAL A 44 -7.10 4.26 5.64
C VAL A 44 -6.19 3.05 5.43
N THR A 45 -6.77 1.86 5.25
CA THR A 45 -6.03 0.62 4.97
C THR A 45 -5.27 0.70 3.66
N GLY A 46 -5.89 1.22 2.59
CA GLY A 46 -5.26 1.42 1.29
C GLY A 46 -4.05 2.34 1.38
N GLY A 47 -4.17 3.46 2.09
CA GLY A 47 -3.05 4.37 2.34
C GLY A 47 -1.93 3.74 3.19
N LEU A 48 -2.28 2.98 4.22
CA LEU A 48 -1.32 2.27 5.05
C LEU A 48 -0.54 1.23 4.23
N CYS A 49 -1.23 0.44 3.39
CA CYS A 49 -0.61 -0.54 2.51
C CYS A 49 0.39 0.10 1.55
N THR A 50 0.02 1.17 0.83
CA THR A 50 0.92 1.82 -0.12
C THR A 50 2.13 2.47 0.56
N LEU A 51 1.94 3.05 1.76
CA LEU A 51 3.03 3.56 2.58
C LEU A 51 4.01 2.45 2.99
N LEU A 52 3.50 1.35 3.53
CA LEU A 52 4.33 0.22 3.97
C LEU A 52 5.07 -0.43 2.79
N ILE A 53 4.38 -0.60 1.64
CA ILE A 53 5.02 -1.06 0.41
C ILE A 53 6.14 -0.12 -0.01
N HIS A 54 5.93 1.19 0.01
CA HIS A 54 6.96 2.18 -0.32
C HIS A 54 8.20 2.06 0.61
N LEU A 55 7.98 1.89 1.92
CA LEU A 55 9.07 1.71 2.87
C LEU A 55 9.84 0.41 2.63
N CYS A 56 9.14 -0.71 2.37
CA CYS A 56 9.74 -1.98 2.00
C CYS A 56 10.52 -1.88 0.68
N ASN A 57 9.93 -1.20 -0.30
CA ASN A 57 10.51 -0.98 -1.62
C ASN A 57 11.87 -0.30 -1.54
N ARG A 58 11.99 0.74 -0.70
CA ARG A 58 13.24 1.47 -0.50
C ARG A 58 14.30 0.64 0.21
N ARG A 59 13.91 -0.21 1.17
CA ARG A 59 14.82 -1.15 1.84
C ARG A 59 15.29 -2.28 0.91
N MET A 60 14.47 -2.65 -0.06
CA MET A 60 14.71 -3.76 -1.00
C MET A 60 15.10 -3.27 -2.39
N SER A 61 15.66 -2.06 -2.52
CA SER A 61 16.00 -1.47 -3.82
C SER A 61 16.99 -2.32 -4.64
N SER A 62 17.85 -3.10 -3.96
CA SER A 62 18.81 -4.02 -4.58
C SER A 62 18.22 -5.38 -4.99
N ARG A 63 16.97 -5.67 -4.64
CA ARG A 63 16.30 -6.95 -4.95
C ARG A 63 15.51 -6.85 -6.25
N GLY A 64 15.34 -7.99 -6.92
CA GLY A 64 14.52 -8.08 -8.13
C GLY A 64 13.05 -7.75 -7.89
N THR A 65 12.34 -7.36 -8.96
CA THR A 65 10.94 -6.94 -8.92
C THR A 65 10.01 -8.00 -8.33
N ALA A 66 10.23 -9.28 -8.63
CA ALA A 66 9.43 -10.37 -8.08
C ALA A 66 9.52 -10.46 -6.55
N ALA A 67 10.71 -10.30 -5.97
CA ALA A 67 10.90 -10.28 -4.52
C ALA A 67 10.22 -9.06 -3.88
N ARG A 68 10.28 -7.90 -4.54
CA ARG A 68 9.59 -6.68 -4.10
C ARG A 68 8.06 -6.82 -4.17
N CYS A 69 7.53 -7.48 -5.20
CA CYS A 69 6.10 -7.82 -5.31
C CYS A 69 5.68 -8.84 -4.25
N GLY A 70 6.53 -9.83 -3.95
CA GLY A 70 6.29 -10.78 -2.86
C GLY A 70 6.20 -10.09 -1.51
N ALA A 71 7.12 -9.15 -1.21
CA ALA A 71 7.04 -8.32 -0.03
C ALA A 71 5.79 -7.43 -0.02
N GLY A 72 5.39 -6.92 -1.19
CA GLY A 72 4.14 -6.18 -1.37
C GLY A 72 2.88 -7.01 -1.07
N CYS A 73 2.78 -8.24 -1.60
CA CYS A 73 1.66 -9.13 -1.24
C CYS A 73 1.67 -9.39 0.27
N ALA A 74 2.83 -9.69 0.86
CA ALA A 74 2.93 -9.97 2.28
C ALA A 74 2.44 -8.78 3.13
N VAL A 75 2.85 -7.56 2.78
CA VAL A 75 2.39 -6.33 3.44
C VAL A 75 0.87 -6.19 3.35
N ILE A 76 0.29 -6.31 2.15
CA ILE A 76 -1.16 -6.15 1.97
C ILE A 76 -1.91 -7.24 2.75
N THR A 77 -1.51 -8.50 2.61
CA THR A 77 -2.16 -9.65 3.25
C THR A 77 -2.11 -9.56 4.78
N LEU A 78 -0.96 -9.20 5.35
CA LEU A 78 -0.83 -9.03 6.80
C LEU A 78 -1.66 -7.85 7.31
N THR A 79 -1.68 -6.75 6.57
CA THR A 79 -2.49 -5.58 6.92
C THR A 79 -3.98 -5.89 6.83
N GLU A 80 -4.42 -6.57 5.77
CA GLU A 80 -5.80 -7.01 5.58
C GLU A 80 -6.23 -7.95 6.71
N PHE A 81 -5.39 -8.92 7.08
CA PHE A 81 -5.68 -9.79 8.22
C PHE A 81 -5.81 -9.03 9.54
N ALA A 82 -4.86 -8.14 9.85
CA ALA A 82 -4.87 -7.37 11.09
C ALA A 82 -6.08 -6.43 11.16
N VAL A 83 -6.34 -5.67 10.08
CA VAL A 83 -7.50 -4.78 9.99
C VAL A 83 -8.79 -5.59 10.07
N GLY A 84 -8.89 -6.72 9.36
CA GLY A 84 -10.05 -7.61 9.40
C GLY A 84 -10.35 -8.13 10.80
N CYS A 85 -9.32 -8.50 11.56
CA CYS A 85 -9.49 -8.87 12.97
C CYS A 85 -10.06 -7.72 13.80
N VAL A 86 -9.65 -6.48 13.57
CA VAL A 86 -10.20 -5.32 14.28
C VAL A 86 -11.63 -5.00 13.80
N VAL A 87 -11.82 -4.74 12.51
CA VAL A 87 -13.08 -4.20 12.00
C VAL A 87 -14.18 -5.26 11.90
N ASN A 88 -13.85 -6.51 11.56
CA ASN A 88 -14.85 -7.56 11.39
C ASN A 88 -14.99 -8.42 12.66
N ARG A 89 -13.88 -8.79 13.31
CA ARG A 89 -13.95 -9.72 14.47
C ARG A 89 -14.17 -9.00 15.80
N LEU A 90 -13.50 -7.88 16.04
CA LEU A 90 -13.64 -7.12 17.28
C LEU A 90 -14.86 -6.18 17.23
N LEU A 91 -15.04 -5.44 16.12
CA LEU A 91 -16.09 -4.42 16.01
C LEU A 91 -17.38 -4.91 15.32
N GLY A 92 -17.34 -6.06 14.63
CA GLY A 92 -18.53 -6.65 14.01
C GLY A 92 -19.07 -5.89 12.79
N TRP A 93 -18.27 -5.02 12.16
CA TRP A 93 -18.73 -4.17 11.05
C TRP A 93 -18.92 -4.92 9.72
N ASN A 94 -18.41 -6.15 9.62
CA ASN A 94 -18.55 -7.02 8.44
C ASN A 94 -18.23 -6.29 7.12
N VAL A 95 -17.14 -5.53 7.12
CA VAL A 95 -16.66 -4.73 5.99
C VAL A 95 -16.44 -5.63 4.77
N TRP A 96 -15.83 -6.80 4.96
CA TRP A 96 -15.74 -7.88 3.97
C TRP A 96 -15.82 -9.26 4.63
N ASP A 97 -16.06 -10.27 3.79
CA ASP A 97 -16.12 -11.67 4.21
C ASP A 97 -15.60 -12.57 3.09
N TYR A 98 -14.55 -13.33 3.37
CA TYR A 98 -13.98 -14.36 2.49
C TYR A 98 -14.20 -15.78 3.00
N SER A 99 -15.13 -15.99 3.94
CA SER A 99 -15.38 -17.31 4.55
C SER A 99 -15.79 -18.38 3.54
N SER A 100 -16.36 -17.97 2.39
CA SER A 100 -16.73 -18.86 1.28
C SER A 100 -15.57 -19.15 0.31
N ALA A 101 -14.43 -18.45 0.42
CA ALA A 101 -13.29 -18.67 -0.44
C ALA A 101 -12.45 -19.88 0.03
N PRO A 102 -11.90 -20.69 -0.89
CA PRO A 102 -11.06 -21.82 -0.53
C PRO A 102 -9.79 -21.35 0.20
N LEU A 103 -9.38 -22.10 1.22
CA LEU A 103 -8.18 -21.84 2.04
C LEU A 103 -8.18 -20.44 2.70
N ASN A 104 -9.35 -19.88 2.97
CA ASN A 104 -9.44 -18.63 3.72
C ASN A 104 -8.97 -18.82 5.17
N ILE A 105 -8.46 -17.75 5.77
CA ILE A 105 -8.08 -17.70 7.18
C ILE A 105 -9.02 -16.73 7.88
N LEU A 106 -9.85 -17.24 8.79
CA LEU A 106 -10.86 -16.50 9.57
C LEU A 106 -11.83 -15.64 8.72
N GLY A 107 -12.02 -15.99 7.44
CA GLY A 107 -12.77 -15.18 6.48
C GLY A 107 -12.14 -13.81 6.18
N GLN A 108 -10.89 -13.55 6.60
CA GLN A 108 -10.26 -12.23 6.44
C GLN A 108 -9.28 -12.15 5.28
N ILE A 109 -8.56 -13.24 5.00
CA ILE A 109 -7.62 -13.34 3.87
C ILE A 109 -7.81 -14.68 3.16
N CYS A 110 -7.46 -14.77 1.88
CA CYS A 110 -7.38 -16.04 1.15
C CYS A 110 -6.29 -16.00 0.06
N PRO A 111 -5.84 -17.16 -0.45
CA PRO A 111 -4.77 -17.22 -1.45
C PRO A 111 -5.10 -16.53 -2.77
N LEU A 112 -6.37 -16.56 -3.19
CA LEU A 112 -6.84 -15.89 -4.40
C LEU A 112 -6.55 -14.39 -4.34
N TYR A 113 -6.91 -13.74 -3.22
CA TYR A 113 -6.64 -12.31 -3.03
C TYR A 113 -5.15 -12.01 -2.85
N CYS A 114 -4.35 -12.86 -2.20
CA CYS A 114 -2.88 -12.65 -2.24
C CYS A 114 -2.33 -12.68 -3.67
N GLY A 115 -2.86 -13.56 -4.54
CA GLY A 115 -2.52 -13.55 -5.97
C GLY A 115 -2.77 -12.18 -6.61
N PHE A 116 -3.94 -11.59 -6.37
CA PHE A 116 -4.26 -10.24 -6.85
C PHE A 116 -3.34 -9.17 -6.23
N TRP A 117 -3.02 -9.27 -4.93
CA TRP A 117 -2.13 -8.33 -4.24
C TRP A 117 -0.70 -8.38 -4.76
N PHE A 118 -0.21 -9.55 -5.19
CA PHE A 118 1.07 -9.67 -5.84
C PHE A 118 1.12 -8.87 -7.15
N VAL A 119 0.08 -9.00 -7.99
CA VAL A 119 -0.02 -8.26 -9.26
C VAL A 119 -0.23 -6.77 -9.00
N LEU A 120 -1.12 -6.40 -8.07
CA LEU A 120 -1.39 -5.01 -7.71
C LEU A 120 -0.18 -4.30 -7.08
N SER A 121 0.76 -5.06 -6.51
CA SER A 121 2.01 -4.49 -6.01
C SER A 121 2.86 -3.88 -7.14
N LEU A 122 2.79 -4.38 -8.38
CA LEU A 122 3.57 -3.86 -9.51
C LEU A 122 3.36 -2.36 -9.76
N PRO A 123 2.13 -1.86 -9.99
CA PRO A 123 1.91 -0.43 -10.20
C PRO A 123 2.29 0.41 -8.97
N VAL A 124 2.08 -0.09 -7.75
CA VAL A 124 2.49 0.62 -6.52
C VAL A 124 4.01 0.77 -6.44
N LEU A 125 4.75 -0.29 -6.77
CA LEU A 125 6.22 -0.28 -6.82
C LEU A 125 6.74 0.64 -7.93
N ALA A 126 6.07 0.66 -9.08
CA ALA A 126 6.41 1.56 -10.19
C ALA A 126 6.25 3.03 -9.79
N VAL A 127 5.10 3.40 -9.22
CA VAL A 127 4.86 4.77 -8.70
C VAL A 127 5.85 5.12 -7.60
N SER A 128 6.12 4.19 -6.67
CA SER A 128 7.10 4.41 -5.61
C SER A 128 8.51 4.67 -6.16
N THR A 129 8.91 3.97 -7.21
CA THR A 129 10.25 4.11 -7.79
C THR A 129 10.34 5.42 -8.57
N TRP A 130 9.31 5.72 -9.37
CA TRP A 130 9.16 6.98 -10.09
C TRP A 130 9.23 8.20 -9.16
N LEU A 131 8.56 8.14 -8.01
CA LEU A 131 8.53 9.23 -7.04
C LEU A 131 9.90 9.50 -6.41
N GLU A 132 10.66 8.46 -6.09
CA GLU A 132 12.03 8.58 -5.58
C GLU A 132 12.95 9.17 -6.66
N GLU A 133 12.89 8.66 -7.89
CA GLU A 133 13.70 9.17 -9.01
C GLU A 133 13.41 10.65 -9.32
N HIS A 134 12.14 11.07 -9.35
CA HIS A 134 11.76 12.46 -9.58
C HIS A 134 12.19 13.38 -8.44
N THR A 135 12.14 12.88 -7.22
CA THR A 135 12.61 13.61 -6.05
C THR A 135 14.13 13.81 -6.12
N SER A 136 14.90 12.76 -6.39
CA SER A 136 16.36 12.83 -6.48
C SER A 136 16.84 13.69 -7.65
N ARG A 137 16.17 13.67 -8.81
CA ARG A 137 16.51 14.55 -9.94
C ARG A 137 16.37 16.03 -9.61
N ARG A 138 15.35 16.40 -8.81
CA ARG A 138 15.15 17.81 -8.40
C ARG A 138 16.22 18.31 -7.44
N GLU A 139 16.94 17.43 -6.75
CA GLU A 139 18.05 17.82 -5.87
C GLU A 139 19.38 18.00 -6.63
N ILE A 140 19.53 17.39 -7.79
CA ILE A 140 20.77 17.46 -8.60
C ILE A 140 20.75 18.66 -9.57
N VAL A 141 19.56 19.13 -9.99
CA VAL A 141 19.40 20.17 -11.03
C VAL A 141 19.50 21.60 -10.49
N PHE A 142 19.56 21.81 -9.18
CA PHE A 142 19.77 23.11 -8.56
C PHE A 142 21.07 23.14 -7.74
N PRO A 143 22.24 23.37 -8.39
CA PRO A 143 23.45 23.83 -7.72
C PRO A 143 23.38 25.31 -7.32
#